data_AF-A0A1D2X9A3-F1
#
_entry.id   AF-A0A1D2X9A3-F1
#
_cell.length_a   1.000
_cell.length_b   1.000
_cell.length_c   1.000
_cell.angle_alpha   90.00
_cell.angle_beta   90.00
_cell.angle_gamma   90.00
#
_symmetry.space_group_name_H-M   'P 1'
#
loop_
_entity.id
_entity.type
_entity.pdbx_description
1 polymer ?
#
loop_
_entity_poly.entity_id
_entity_poly.type
_entity_poly.pdbx_seq_one_letter_code
_entity_poly.pdbx_strand_id
1 'polypeptide(L)' 'MLGHPTRLTIFKRLVKSDHKGLGVGVLQEELGIPGSTLSHHISSLVSANLLCQERAGRILYCKANYDQLQSVINFLQVE' A
#
# COMPACT_ATOMS: atom_id res chain seq x y z
N MET A 1 -8.75 -1.95 -6.71
CA MET A 1 -9.59 -2.88 -5.91
C MET A 1 -8.74 -3.92 -5.20
N LEU A 2 -9.03 -4.23 -3.93
CA LEU A 2 -8.29 -5.21 -3.11
C LEU A 2 -8.50 -6.68 -3.49
N GLY A 3 -9.35 -6.98 -4.48
CA GLY A 3 -9.73 -8.35 -4.87
C GLY A 3 -8.63 -9.24 -5.47
N HIS A 4 -7.37 -8.77 -5.54
CA HIS A 4 -6.24 -9.65 -5.89
C HIS A 4 -5.45 -9.96 -4.61
N PRO A 5 -5.14 -11.23 -4.32
CA PRO A 5 -4.49 -11.62 -3.07
C PRO A 5 -3.18 -10.86 -2.83
N THR A 6 -2.37 -10.67 -3.87
CA THR A 6 -1.13 -9.87 -3.79
C THR A 6 -1.37 -8.42 -3.35
N ARG A 7 -2.40 -7.76 -3.89
CA ARG A 7 -2.73 -6.37 -3.51
C ARG A 7 -3.16 -6.28 -2.05
N LEU A 8 -3.93 -7.27 -1.58
CA LEU A 8 -4.34 -7.36 -0.19
C LEU A 8 -3.13 -7.61 0.73
N THR A 9 -2.19 -8.48 0.33
CA THR A 9 -0.96 -8.73 1.09
C THR A 9 -0.09 -7.47 1.19
N ILE A 10 0.13 -6.75 0.08
CA ILE A 10 0.87 -5.49 0.06
C ILE A 10 0.20 -4.46 1.00
N PHE A 11 -1.12 -4.29 0.86
CA PHE A 11 -1.87 -3.34 1.67
C PHE A 11 -1.81 -3.69 3.17
N LYS A 12 -2.06 -4.95 3.54
CA LYS A 12 -1.96 -5.42 4.93
C LYS A 12 -0.56 -5.23 5.49
N ARG A 13 0.48 -5.46 4.69
CA ARG A 13 1.86 -5.28 5.15
C ARG A 13 2.15 -3.80 5.45
N LEU A 14 1.71 -2.89 4.60
CA LEU A 14 1.85 -1.45 4.79
C LEU A 14 1.01 -0.90 5.97
N VAL A 15 -0.18 -1.45 6.21
CA VAL A 15 -0.97 -1.10 7.41
C VAL A 15 -0.25 -1.52 8.69
N LYS A 16 0.49 -2.63 8.65
CA LYS A 16 1.30 -3.15 9.76
C LYS A 16 2.68 -2.48 9.91
N SER A 17 3.07 -1.55 9.04
CA SER A 17 4.37 -0.88 9.10
C SER A 17 4.32 0.49 9.79
N ASP A 18 3.26 0.74 10.56
CA ASP A 18 2.89 2.04 11.10
C ASP A 18 2.74 3.14 10.02
N HIS A 19 2.44 4.36 10.47
CA HIS A 19 2.21 5.54 9.64
C HIS A 19 3.44 5.99 8.82
N LYS A 20 4.62 5.41 9.08
CA LYS A 20 5.88 5.74 8.40
C LYS A 20 5.98 5.09 7.01
N GLY A 21 5.25 3.99 6.78
CA GLY A 21 5.35 3.22 5.53
C GLY A 21 6.67 2.45 5.38
N LEU A 22 6.87 1.86 4.21
CA LEU A 22 8.05 1.06 3.86
C LEU A 22 8.63 1.48 2.52
N GLY A 23 9.95 1.36 2.39
CA GLY A 23 10.62 1.46 1.10
C GLY A 23 10.12 0.35 0.16
N VAL A 24 9.90 0.68 -1.12
CA VAL A 24 9.44 -0.30 -2.13
C VAL A 24 10.43 -1.46 -2.26
N GLY A 25 11.73 -1.21 -2.11
CA GLY A 25 12.75 -2.27 -2.09
C GLY A 25 12.58 -3.24 -0.92
N VAL A 26 12.28 -2.73 0.28
CA VAL A 26 12.00 -3.56 1.46
C VAL A 26 10.74 -4.41 1.26
N LEU A 27 9.68 -3.82 0.70
CA LEU A 27 8.48 -4.58 0.33
C LEU A 27 8.76 -5.67 -0.69
N GLN A 28 9.66 -5.41 -1.64
CA GLN A 28 10.05 -6.38 -2.65
C GLN A 28 10.76 -7.59 -2.02
N GLU A 29 11.70 -7.32 -1.12
CA GLU A 29 12.43 -8.36 -0.37
C GLU A 29 11.51 -9.15 0.57
N GLU A 30 10.68 -8.47 1.36
CA GLU A 30 9.78 -9.11 2.34
C GLU A 30 8.72 -9.99 1.66
N LEU A 31 8.20 -9.58 0.50
CA LEU A 31 7.10 -10.27 -0.16
C LEU A 31 7.55 -11.22 -1.27
N GLY A 32 8.84 -11.19 -1.67
CA GLY A 32 9.38 -12.02 -2.75
C GLY A 32 8.74 -11.77 -4.12
N ILE A 33 8.15 -10.59 -4.33
CA ILE A 33 7.44 -10.25 -5.57
C ILE A 33 8.43 -9.59 -6.56
N PRO A 34 8.45 -9.95 -7.85
CA PRO A 34 9.25 -9.24 -8.84
C PRO A 34 8.95 -7.74 -8.86
N GLY A 35 9.99 -6.89 -8.93
CA GLY A 35 9.86 -5.44 -8.79
C GLY A 35 8.89 -4.78 -9.79
N SER A 36 8.81 -5.27 -11.03
CA SER A 36 7.85 -4.79 -12.04
C SER A 36 6.40 -5.12 -11.66
N THR A 37 6.14 -6.34 -11.21
CA THR A 37 4.82 -6.80 -10.73
C THR A 37 4.40 -6.05 -9.48
N LEU A 38 5.32 -5.85 -8.52
CA LEU A 38 5.06 -5.08 -7.31
C LEU A 38 4.71 -3.63 -7.66
N SER A 39 5.48 -2.99 -8.54
CA SER A 39 5.24 -1.62 -8.99
C SER A 39 3.87 -1.47 -9.65
N HIS A 40 3.45 -2.46 -10.46
CA HIS A 40 2.13 -2.47 -11.08
C HIS A 40 1.00 -2.54 -10.04
N HIS A 41 1.15 -3.40 -9.02
CA HIS A 41 0.18 -3.50 -7.93
C HIS A 41 0.14 -2.24 -7.06
N ILE A 42 1.29 -1.66 -6.72
CA ILE A 42 1.36 -0.42 -5.95
C ILE A 42 0.70 0.72 -6.74
N SER A 43 1.01 0.87 -8.03
CA SER A 43 0.39 1.89 -8.88
C SER A 43 -1.14 1.73 -8.90
N SER A 44 -1.64 0.51 -9.07
CA SER A 44 -3.08 0.23 -9.01
C SER A 44 -3.73 0.59 -7.66
N LEU A 45 -3.00 0.45 -6.55
CA LEU A 45 -3.48 0.78 -5.21
C LEU A 45 -3.42 2.30 -4.95
N VAL A 46 -2.40 2.98 -5.46
CA VAL A 46 -2.28 4.45 -5.43
C VAL A 46 -3.39 5.09 -6.24
N SER A 47 -3.67 4.61 -7.45
CA SER A 47 -4.79 5.10 -8.27
C SER A 47 -6.16 4.87 -7.63
N ALA A 48 -6.27 3.89 -6.73
CA ALA A 48 -7.47 3.65 -5.93
C ALA A 48 -7.50 4.46 -4.62
N ASN A 49 -6.55 5.38 -4.44
CA ASN A 49 -6.35 6.21 -3.24
C ASN A 49 -6.10 5.41 -1.94
N LEU A 50 -5.73 4.13 -2.04
CA LEU A 50 -5.50 3.26 -0.88
C LEU A 50 -4.07 3.38 -0.34
N LEU A 51 -3.12 3.76 -1.18
CA LEU A 51 -1.72 3.97 -0.81
C LEU A 51 -1.26 5.36 -1.24
N CYS A 52 -0.29 5.89 -0.52
CA CYS A 52 0.48 7.06 -0.91
C CYS A 52 1.94 6.66 -1.17
N GLN A 53 2.61 7.41 -2.04
CA GLN A 53 4.03 7.27 -2.30
C GLN A 53 4.76 8.57 -2.02
N GLU A 54 5.96 8.46 -1.46
CA GLU A 54 6.80 9.59 -1.10
C GLU A 54 8.25 9.24 -1.38
N ARG A 55 8.98 10.14 -2.04
CA ARG A 55 10.39 9.91 -2.37
C ARG A 55 11.28 10.69 -1.40
N ALA A 56 12.07 9.97 -0.62
CA ALA A 56 13.08 10.55 0.27
C ALA A 56 14.47 10.16 -0.23
N GLY A 57 15.11 11.11 -0.94
CA GLY A 57 16.38 10.87 -1.62
C GLY A 57 16.25 9.81 -2.72
N ARG A 58 16.93 8.67 -2.54
CA ARG A 58 16.92 7.55 -3.51
C ARG A 58 15.86 6.51 -3.23
N ILE A 59 15.23 6.55 -2.06
CA ILE A 59 14.26 5.54 -1.64
C ILE A 59 12.85 6.06 -1.94
N LEU A 60 12.08 5.22 -2.64
CA LEU A 60 10.65 5.43 -2.80
C LEU A 60 9.93 4.71 -1.66
N TYR A 61 9.30 5.46 -0.78
CA TYR A 61 8.47 4.95 0.30
C TYR A 61 7.03 4.82 -0.18
N CYS A 62 6.35 3.80 0.33
CA CYS A 62 4.94 3.59 0.16
C CYS A 62 4.30 3.44 1.53
N LYS A 63 3.14 4.07 1.74
CA LYS A 63 2.40 4.03 3.01
C LYS A 63 0.92 3.84 2.74
N ALA A 64 0.21 3.22 3.68
CA ALA A 64 -1.24 3.14 3.61
C ALA A 64 -1.85 4.54 3.73
N ASN A 65 -2.87 4.83 2.92
CA ASN A 65 -3.67 6.05 3.07
C ASN A 65 -4.71 5.80 4.17
N TYR A 66 -4.37 6.18 5.40
CA TYR A 66 -5.23 5.98 6.56
C TYR A 66 -6.48 6.86 6.52
N ASP A 67 -6.43 8.03 5.88
CA ASP A 67 -7.60 8.90 5.71
C ASP A 67 -8.65 8.22 4.83
N GLN A 68 -8.21 7.60 3.72
CA GLN A 68 -9.08 6.81 2.86
C GLN A 68 -9.58 5.55 3.57
N LEU A 69 -8.72 4.86 4.32
CA LEU A 69 -9.11 3.67 5.09
C LEU A 69 -10.18 4.02 6.13
N GLN A 70 -10.02 5.13 6.86
CA GLN A 70 -11.03 5.61 7.79
C GLN A 70 -12.31 6.01 7.08
N SER A 71 -12.25 6.65 5.91
CA SER A 71 -13.45 6.94 5.12
C SER A 71 -14.21 5.66 4.73
N VAL A 72 -13.51 4.59 4.35
CA VAL A 72 -14.13 3.30 4.01
C VAL A 72 -14.69 2.62 5.25
N ILE A 73 -13.95 2.60 6.36
CA ILE A 73 -14.42 2.05 7.63
C ILE A 73 -15.66 2.81 8.12
N ASN A 74 -15.65 4.14 8.07
CA ASN A 74 -16.78 4.98 8.42
C ASN A 74 -17.98 4.66 7.53
N PHE A 75 -17.79 4.55 6.21
CA PHE A 75 -18.87 4.14 5.29
C PHE A 75 -19.48 2.78 5.68
N LEU A 76 -18.65 1.81 6.09
CA LEU A 76 -19.10 0.48 6.52
C LEU A 76 -19.69 0.45 7.94
N GLN A 77 -19.38 1.43 8.80
CA GLN A 77 -19.96 1.58 10.14
C GLN A 77 -21.29 2.32 10.14
N VAL A 78 -21.65 2.98 9.04
CA VAL A 78 -23.02 3.49 8.85
C VAL A 78 -23.91 2.30 8.47
N GLU A 79 -24.25 1.49 9.47
CA GLU A 79 -25.38 0.55 9.48
C GLU A 79 -26.26 0.83 10.71
#